data_AF-A0A524P1G4-F1
#
_entry.id   AF-A0A524P1G4-F1
#
_cell.length_a   1.000
_cell.length_b   1.000
_cell.length_c   1.000
_cell.angle_alpha   90.00
_cell.angle_beta   90.00
_cell.angle_gamma   90.00
#
_symmetry.space_group_name_H-M   'P 1'
#
loop_
_entity.id
_entity.type
_entity.pdbx_description
1 polymer ?
#
loop_
_entity_poly.entity_id
_entity_poly.type
_entity_poly.pdbx_seq_one_letter_code
_entity_poly.pdbx_strand_id
1 'polypeptide(L)'
;MQLPDGWTAERAAMDYVRWLPHFLHWFLRVRRGAGEGFSFVLVPFGITLLTLRHSTSRSSADRQLFYVTGGVLASAGSSARFEMRQVLGGRILLTVVHDYEPRLPWLLYVSTQAHFHRWLMHRFANHLLNEPDVGEPTTTSLKAFPS
;
A
#
# COMPACT_ATOMS: atom_id res chain seq x y z
N MET A 1 -10.65 6.05 5.12
CA MET A 1 -9.81 7.10 5.72
C MET A 1 -10.19 8.42 5.07
N GLN A 2 -10.20 9.53 5.79
CA GLN A 2 -10.44 10.83 5.15
C GLN A 2 -9.21 11.21 4.32
N LEU A 3 -9.46 11.72 3.12
CA LEU A 3 -8.42 12.31 2.28
C LEU A 3 -8.36 13.81 2.54
N PRO A 4 -7.16 14.42 2.46
CA PRO A 4 -7.06 15.86 2.36
C PRO A 4 -7.78 16.35 1.11
N ASP A 5 -8.21 17.61 1.13
CA ASP A 5 -8.89 18.20 -0.01
C ASP A 5 -7.97 18.22 -1.24
N GLY A 6 -8.57 18.01 -2.43
CA GLY A 6 -7.85 17.93 -3.69
C GLY A 6 -6.96 16.68 -3.90
N TRP A 7 -6.81 15.79 -2.90
CA TRP A 7 -6.01 14.57 -3.08
C TRP A 7 -6.74 13.54 -3.94
N THR A 8 -5.97 12.81 -4.75
CA THR A 8 -6.43 11.65 -5.54
C THR A 8 -6.03 10.34 -4.86
N ALA A 9 -6.62 9.20 -5.25
CA ALA A 9 -6.14 7.90 -4.76
C ALA A 9 -4.74 7.59 -5.26
N GLU A 10 -4.38 8.06 -6.46
CA GLU A 10 -3.02 8.01 -6.99
C GLU A 10 -2.04 8.69 -6.05
N ARG A 11 -2.33 9.94 -5.68
CA ARG A 11 -1.48 10.70 -4.76
C ARG A 11 -1.38 10.02 -3.41
N ALA A 12 -2.51 9.60 -2.84
CA ALA A 12 -2.53 8.91 -1.55
C ALA A 12 -1.77 7.57 -1.57
N ALA A 13 -1.82 6.82 -2.68
CA ALA A 13 -1.06 5.58 -2.82
C ALA A 13 0.44 5.85 -2.95
N MET A 14 0.83 6.87 -3.73
CA MET A 14 2.23 7.28 -3.86
C MET A 14 2.79 7.80 -2.54
N ASP A 15 1.98 8.54 -1.78
CA ASP A 15 2.31 8.95 -0.43
C ASP A 15 2.47 7.75 0.51
N TYR A 16 1.52 6.83 0.53
CA TYR A 16 1.59 5.59 1.31
C TYR A 16 2.89 4.81 1.08
N VAL A 17 3.29 4.61 -0.19
CA VAL A 17 4.52 3.86 -0.52
C VAL A 17 5.79 4.60 -0.08
N ARG A 18 5.77 5.94 -0.01
CA ARG A 18 6.90 6.75 0.49
C ARG A 18 6.93 6.80 2.02
N TRP A 19 5.79 7.02 2.65
CA TRP A 19 5.63 7.10 4.09
C TRP A 19 5.93 5.77 4.80
N LEU A 20 5.40 4.67 4.26
CA LEU A 20 5.47 3.34 4.90
C LEU A 20 6.90 2.89 5.26
N PRO A 21 7.89 2.89 4.33
CA PRO A 21 9.27 2.53 4.68
C PRO A 21 9.94 3.53 5.61
N HIS A 22 9.57 4.81 5.59
CA HIS A 22 10.14 5.80 6.50
C HIS A 22 9.61 5.59 7.93
N PHE A 23 8.30 5.40 8.05
CA PHE A 23 7.62 5.16 9.31
C PHE A 23 8.03 3.83 9.96
N LEU A 24 8.22 2.80 9.15
CA LEU A 24 8.63 1.47 9.61
C LEU A 24 10.11 1.15 9.32
N HIS A 25 10.98 2.15 9.16
CA HIS A 25 12.36 1.93 8.67
C HIS A 25 13.19 0.93 9.49
N TRP A 26 12.88 0.77 10.77
CA TRP A 26 13.52 -0.17 11.68
C TRP A 26 12.99 -1.61 11.56
N PHE A 27 11.80 -1.79 10.97
CA PHE A 27 11.16 -3.09 10.77
C PHE A 27 11.11 -3.54 9.31
N LEU A 28 10.73 -2.65 8.41
CA LEU A 28 10.50 -2.94 7.01
C LEU A 28 11.40 -2.08 6.14
N ARG A 29 12.12 -2.75 5.25
CA ARG A 29 12.84 -2.11 4.15
C ARG A 29 12.08 -2.38 2.86
N VAL A 30 11.83 -1.32 2.10
CA VAL A 30 11.29 -1.47 0.75
C VAL A 30 12.45 -1.67 -0.23
N ARG A 31 12.38 -2.73 -1.04
CA ARG A 31 13.31 -2.98 -2.15
C ARG A 31 12.55 -2.89 -3.46
N ARG A 32 13.15 -2.27 -4.48
CA ARG A 32 12.60 -2.29 -5.83
C ARG A 32 12.76 -3.69 -6.43
N GLY A 33 11.70 -4.22 -7.01
CA GLY A 33 11.73 -5.44 -7.81
C GLY A 33 12.13 -5.13 -9.26
N ALA A 34 12.44 -6.17 -10.04
CA ALA A 34 12.59 -6.00 -11.48
C ALA A 34 11.23 -5.57 -12.09
N GLY A 35 11.11 -4.32 -12.56
CA GLY A 35 9.90 -3.71 -13.13
C GLY A 35 9.22 -2.64 -12.24
N GLU A 36 7.92 -2.41 -12.44
CA GLU A 36 7.06 -1.49 -11.64
C GLU A 36 6.58 -2.13 -10.32
N GLY A 37 7.46 -2.88 -9.67
CA GLY A 37 7.15 -3.61 -8.43
C GLY A 37 8.08 -3.22 -7.28
N PHE A 38 7.58 -3.38 -6.06
CA PHE A 38 8.34 -3.18 -4.84
C PHE A 38 8.06 -4.30 -3.83
N SER A 39 9.06 -4.62 -3.01
CA SER A 39 9.04 -5.71 -2.05
C SER A 39 9.26 -5.20 -0.65
N PHE A 40 8.45 -5.67 0.29
CA PHE A 40 8.60 -5.42 1.72
C PHE A 40 9.48 -6.49 2.34
N VAL A 41 10.64 -6.09 2.84
CA VAL A 41 11.62 -6.98 3.47
C VAL A 41 11.65 -6.69 4.96
N LEU A 42 11.43 -7.71 5.78
CA LEU A 42 11.55 -7.65 7.23
C LEU A 42 13.04 -7.57 7.60
N VAL A 43 13.47 -6.43 8.14
CA VAL A 43 14.88 -6.10 8.42
C VAL A 43 15.58 -7.13 9.32
N PRO A 44 15.04 -7.54 10.50
CA PRO A 44 15.77 -8.42 11.42
C PRO A 44 16.11 -9.81 10.85
N PHE A 45 15.37 -10.28 9.85
CA PHE A 45 15.53 -11.63 9.28
C PHE A 45 15.88 -11.64 7.79
N GLY A 46 15.86 -10.50 7.11
CA GLY A 46 16.06 -10.40 5.66
C GLY A 46 14.97 -11.07 4.82
N ILE A 47 13.81 -11.36 5.40
CA ILE A 47 12.73 -12.12 4.75
C ILE A 47 11.84 -11.17 3.94
N THR A 48 11.63 -11.46 2.65
CA THR A 48 10.62 -10.77 1.83
C THR A 48 9.22 -11.22 2.24
N LEU A 49 8.48 -10.33 2.90
CA LEU A 49 7.10 -10.58 3.33
C LEU A 49 6.14 -10.60 2.16
N LEU A 50 6.16 -9.53 1.35
CA LEU A 50 5.25 -9.33 0.22
C LEU A 50 5.99 -8.60 -0.89
N THR A 51 5.72 -8.99 -2.13
CA THR A 51 6.08 -8.25 -3.34
C THR A 51 4.81 -7.77 -4.00
N LEU A 52 4.71 -6.46 -4.23
CA LEU A 52 3.60 -5.82 -4.91
C LEU A 52 4.04 -5.36 -6.30
N ARG A 53 3.17 -5.51 -7.29
CA ARG A 53 3.33 -4.98 -8.64
C ARG A 53 2.19 -4.04 -8.96
N HIS A 54 2.51 -2.80 -9.34
CA HIS A 54 1.50 -1.84 -9.77
C HIS A 54 0.86 -2.29 -11.09
N SER A 55 -0.47 -2.15 -11.18
CA SER A 55 -1.23 -2.48 -12.38
C SER A 55 -1.63 -1.21 -13.11
N THR A 56 -0.74 -0.64 -13.91
CA THR A 56 -1.00 0.58 -14.70
C THR A 56 -2.25 0.48 -15.57
N SER A 57 -2.50 -0.67 -16.20
CA SER A 57 -3.69 -0.91 -17.04
C SER A 57 -5.03 -0.94 -16.29
N ARG A 58 -5.01 -1.12 -14.97
CA ARG A 58 -6.22 -1.19 -14.13
C ARG A 58 -6.28 -0.06 -13.10
N SER A 59 -5.29 0.83 -13.10
CA SER A 59 -5.22 1.97 -12.21
C SER A 59 -5.64 3.24 -12.95
N SER A 60 -6.26 4.16 -12.21
CA SER A 60 -6.76 5.47 -12.61
C SER A 60 -6.52 6.45 -11.46
N ALA A 61 -6.65 7.76 -11.70
CA ALA A 61 -6.41 8.77 -10.67
C ALA A 61 -7.19 8.50 -9.36
N ASP A 62 -8.43 8.00 -9.48
CA ASP A 62 -9.33 7.67 -8.38
C ASP A 62 -9.20 6.21 -7.87
N ARG A 63 -8.39 5.36 -8.51
CA ARG A 63 -8.20 3.95 -8.11
C ARG A 63 -6.80 3.45 -8.43
N GLN A 64 -6.07 2.99 -7.42
CA GLN A 64 -4.76 2.38 -7.58
C GLN A 64 -4.81 0.90 -7.18
N LEU A 65 -4.30 0.03 -8.07
CA LEU A 65 -4.36 -1.42 -7.88
C LEU A 65 -2.96 -2.03 -7.94
N PHE A 66 -2.64 -2.82 -6.92
CA PHE A 66 -1.36 -3.50 -6.76
C PHE A 66 -1.60 -5.00 -6.61
N TYR A 67 -1.03 -5.81 -7.49
CA TYR A 67 -1.07 -7.27 -7.35
C TYR A 67 -0.01 -7.73 -6.38
N VAL A 68 -0.37 -8.67 -5.52
CA VAL A 68 0.58 -9.42 -4.70
C VAL A 68 1.18 -10.52 -5.56
N THR A 69 2.47 -10.43 -5.87
CA THR A 69 3.13 -11.36 -6.80
C THR A 69 4.15 -12.28 -6.14
N GLY A 70 4.42 -12.12 -4.84
CA GLY A 70 5.41 -12.93 -4.15
C GLY A 70 5.65 -12.55 -2.69
N GLY A 71 6.61 -13.21 -2.06
CA GLY A 71 6.92 -13.11 -0.63
C GLY A 71 6.34 -14.26 0.19
N VAL A 72 6.84 -14.44 1.41
CA VAL A 72 6.44 -15.57 2.28
C VAL A 72 4.96 -15.53 2.68
N LEU A 73 4.35 -14.34 2.61
CA LEU A 73 2.93 -14.13 2.92
C LEU A 73 2.04 -14.22 1.68
N ALA A 74 2.59 -14.39 0.47
CA ALA A 74 1.80 -14.47 -0.76
C ALA A 74 1.50 -15.92 -1.15
N SER A 75 0.23 -16.29 -1.28
CA SER A 75 -0.15 -17.62 -1.75
C SER A 75 0.14 -17.77 -3.25
N ALA A 76 0.74 -18.90 -3.64
CA ALA A 76 1.09 -19.18 -5.03
C ALA A 76 -0.19 -19.38 -5.87
N GLY A 77 -0.29 -18.69 -7.01
CA GLY A 77 -1.49 -18.72 -7.86
C GLY A 77 -2.67 -17.88 -7.36
N SER A 78 -2.52 -17.20 -6.21
CA SER A 78 -3.55 -16.27 -5.74
C SER A 78 -3.65 -15.03 -6.63
N SER A 79 -4.88 -14.53 -6.80
CA SER A 79 -5.15 -13.24 -7.43
C SER A 79 -5.15 -12.08 -6.42
N ALA A 80 -4.44 -12.28 -5.29
CA ALA A 80 -4.41 -11.34 -4.18
C ALA A 80 -3.99 -9.95 -4.65
N ARG A 81 -4.75 -8.94 -4.27
CA ARG A 81 -4.52 -7.56 -4.72
C ARG A 81 -4.91 -6.56 -3.65
N PHE A 82 -4.15 -5.49 -3.61
CA PHE A 82 -4.37 -4.34 -2.74
C PHE A 82 -4.89 -3.19 -3.61
N GLU A 83 -6.07 -2.68 -3.29
CA GLU A 83 -6.73 -1.59 -3.98
C GLU A 83 -6.89 -0.40 -3.04
N MET A 84 -6.51 0.79 -3.52
CA MET A 84 -6.80 2.06 -2.88
C MET A 84 -7.70 2.85 -3.81
N ARG A 85 -8.90 3.22 -3.35
CA ARG A 85 -9.92 3.84 -4.19
C ARG A 85 -10.58 5.02 -3.50
N GLN A 86 -10.81 6.09 -4.25
CA GLN A 86 -11.62 7.20 -3.80
C GLN A 86 -13.10 6.87 -3.92
N VAL A 87 -13.84 7.19 -2.87
CA VAL A 87 -15.29 7.04 -2.79
C VAL A 87 -15.90 8.30 -2.19
N LEU A 88 -17.24 8.37 -2.18
CA LEU A 88 -17.98 9.47 -1.56
C LEU A 88 -17.54 10.86 -2.06
N GLY A 89 -17.46 11.00 -3.39
CA GLY A 89 -17.10 12.25 -4.05
C GLY A 89 -15.64 12.68 -3.88
N GLY A 90 -14.72 11.73 -3.66
CA GLY A 90 -13.29 12.01 -3.57
C GLY A 90 -12.76 12.21 -2.16
N ARG A 91 -13.64 12.32 -1.16
CA ARG A 91 -13.28 12.67 0.23
C ARG A 91 -12.78 11.51 1.06
N ILE A 92 -13.14 10.28 0.67
CA ILE A 92 -12.83 9.08 1.45
C ILE A 92 -11.96 8.16 0.61
N LEU A 93 -10.82 7.78 1.15
CA LEU A 93 -9.99 6.70 0.65
C LEU A 93 -10.44 5.38 1.28
N LEU A 94 -10.89 4.46 0.43
CA LEU A 94 -11.14 3.08 0.78
C LEU A 94 -9.90 2.25 0.42
N THR A 95 -9.41 1.47 1.36
CA THR A 95 -8.31 0.52 1.15
C THR A 95 -8.85 -0.89 1.30
N VAL A 96 -8.66 -1.73 0.29
CA VAL A 96 -9.20 -3.08 0.23
C VAL A 96 -8.10 -4.07 -0.12
N VAL A 97 -8.04 -5.18 0.60
CA VAL A 97 -7.27 -6.35 0.20
C VAL A 97 -8.26 -7.38 -0.35
N HIS A 98 -8.16 -7.72 -1.62
CA HIS A 98 -8.96 -8.76 -2.26
C HIS A 98 -8.18 -10.05 -2.41
N ASP A 99 -8.90 -11.18 -2.46
CA ASP A 99 -8.42 -12.51 -2.84
C ASP A 99 -7.15 -12.94 -2.07
N TYR A 100 -6.96 -12.42 -0.86
CA TYR A 100 -5.82 -12.75 -0.02
C TYR A 100 -6.10 -14.05 0.72
N GLU A 101 -5.43 -15.10 0.27
CA GLU A 101 -5.47 -16.41 0.92
C GLU A 101 -4.26 -16.54 1.86
N PRO A 102 -4.47 -16.64 3.19
CA PRO A 102 -3.38 -16.68 4.14
C PRO A 102 -2.62 -18.01 4.04
N ARG A 103 -1.30 -17.93 3.85
CA ARG A 103 -0.40 -19.09 3.95
C ARG A 103 -0.05 -19.49 5.38
N LEU A 104 -0.19 -18.56 6.32
CA LEU A 104 0.07 -18.82 7.73
C LEU A 104 -1.13 -19.57 8.35
N PRO A 105 -0.92 -20.41 9.37
CA PRO A 105 -2.01 -20.95 10.19
C PRO A 105 -2.99 -19.84 10.56
N TRP A 106 -4.29 -20.07 10.35
CA TRP A 106 -5.34 -19.05 10.45
C TRP A 106 -5.26 -18.20 11.74
N LEU A 107 -4.94 -18.83 12.87
CA LEU A 107 -4.80 -18.16 14.17
C LEU A 107 -3.62 -17.16 14.21
N LEU A 108 -2.48 -17.50 13.61
CA LEU A 108 -1.32 -16.60 13.49
C LEU A 108 -1.62 -15.44 12.54
N TYR A 109 -2.34 -15.72 11.45
CA TYR A 109 -2.75 -14.71 10.49
C TYR A 109 -3.64 -13.64 11.12
N VAL A 110 -4.74 -14.04 11.78
CA VAL A 110 -5.69 -13.10 12.40
C VAL A 110 -5.04 -12.33 13.55
N SER A 111 -4.27 -13.01 14.41
CA SER A 111 -3.66 -12.36 15.59
C SER A 111 -2.54 -11.38 15.24
N THR A 112 -1.84 -11.56 14.12
CA THR A 112 -0.72 -10.69 13.74
C THR A 112 -1.10 -9.73 12.62
N GLN A 113 -1.54 -10.22 11.48
CA GLN A 113 -1.71 -9.39 10.29
C GLN A 113 -2.92 -8.48 10.38
N ALA A 114 -4.07 -8.94 10.90
CA ALA A 114 -5.25 -8.10 10.98
C ALA A 114 -5.08 -6.96 11.99
N HIS A 115 -4.48 -7.25 13.15
CA HIS A 115 -4.17 -6.24 14.17
C HIS A 115 -3.12 -5.25 13.67
N PHE A 116 -2.02 -5.74 13.08
CA PHE A 116 -0.98 -4.89 12.51
C PHE A 116 -1.53 -4.03 11.36
N HIS A 117 -2.29 -4.61 10.43
CA HIS A 117 -2.89 -3.88 9.31
C HIS A 117 -3.84 -2.79 9.81
N ARG A 118 -4.71 -3.09 10.79
CA ARG A 118 -5.59 -2.09 11.40
C ARG A 118 -4.80 -0.96 12.05
N TRP A 119 -3.78 -1.28 12.84
CA TRP A 119 -2.91 -0.29 13.47
C TRP A 119 -2.19 0.58 12.43
N LEU A 120 -1.63 -0.05 11.39
CA LEU A 120 -0.92 0.62 10.32
C LEU A 120 -1.83 1.58 9.53
N MET A 121 -3.03 1.11 9.16
CA MET A 121 -4.02 1.94 8.47
C MET A 121 -4.50 3.09 9.35
N HIS A 122 -4.62 2.89 10.67
CA HIS A 122 -4.95 3.98 11.58
C HIS A 122 -3.82 5.04 11.66
N ARG A 123 -2.55 4.61 11.70
CA ARG A 123 -1.41 5.53 11.63
C ARG A 123 -1.36 6.29 10.31
N PHE A 124 -1.62 5.61 9.20
CA PHE A 124 -1.66 6.25 7.90
C PHE A 124 -2.83 7.24 7.78
N ALA A 125 -4.01 6.92 8.32
CA ALA A 125 -5.13 7.85 8.39
C ALA A 125 -4.76 9.14 9.13
N ASN A 126 -4.07 9.02 10.27
CA ASN A 126 -3.60 10.16 11.03
C ASN A 126 -2.50 10.93 10.29
N HIS A 127 -1.63 10.26 9.52
CA HIS A 127 -0.66 10.93 8.67
C HIS A 127 -1.34 11.81 7.62
N LEU A 128 -2.34 11.28 6.92
CA LEU A 128 -3.11 12.02 5.93
C LEU A 128 -3.79 13.27 6.53
N LEU A 129 -4.33 13.19 7.75
CA LEU A 129 -4.94 14.35 8.41
C LEU A 129 -3.96 15.47 8.77
N ASN A 130 -2.66 15.18 8.85
CA ASN A 130 -1.62 16.17 9.16
C ASN A 130 -0.96 16.74 7.89
N GLU A 131 -1.26 16.20 6.71
CA GLU A 131 -0.77 16.76 5.45
C GLU A 131 -1.54 18.04 5.13
N PRO A 132 -0.84 19.16 4.81
CA PRO A 132 -1.50 20.40 4.46
C PRO A 132 -2.36 20.21 3.20
N ASP A 133 -3.51 20.87 3.19
CA ASP A 133 -4.36 20.94 2.00
C ASP A 133 -3.57 21.55 0.86
N VAL A 134 -3.30 20.76 -0.17
CA VAL A 134 -2.57 21.22 -1.35
C VAL A 134 -3.61 21.46 -2.43
N GLY A 135 -4.09 22.70 -2.47
CA GLY A 135 -4.83 23.25 -3.61
C GLY A 135 -3.92 23.36 -4.83
N GLU A 136 -3.57 22.23 -5.45
CA GLU A 136 -3.35 22.04 -6.89
C GLU A 136 -2.86 20.60 -7.18
N PRO A 137 -3.41 19.92 -8.20
CA PRO A 137 -2.98 18.58 -8.57
C PRO A 137 -1.64 18.64 -9.31
N THR A 138 -0.53 18.41 -8.61
CA THR A 138 0.76 18.19 -9.27
C THR A 138 0.74 16.82 -9.95
N THR A 139 0.63 16.81 -11.27
CA THR A 139 0.77 15.64 -12.16
C THR A 139 2.19 15.07 -12.09
N THR A 140 2.51 14.36 -11.01
CA THR A 140 3.71 13.52 -10.94
C THR A 140 3.29 12.07 -11.12
N SER A 141 3.33 11.66 -12.39
CA SER A 141 3.07 10.29 -12.83
C SER A 141 4.00 9.28 -12.12
N LEU A 142 3.45 8.12 -11.76
CA LEU A 142 4.10 6.98 -11.06
C LEU A 142 5.37 6.38 -11.70
N LYS A 143 5.93 7.01 -12.75
CA LYS A 143 7.26 6.67 -13.30
C LYS A 143 8.42 6.97 -12.34
N ALA A 144 8.21 7.78 -11.30
CA ALA A 144 9.24 8.26 -10.40
C ALA A 144 9.12 7.65 -8.98
N PHE A 145 9.38 6.35 -8.82
CA PHE A 145 9.73 5.81 -7.51
C PHE A 145 11.15 6.27 -7.14
N PRO A 146 11.38 6.81 -5.92
CA PRO A 146 12.70 7.24 -5.49
C PRO A 146 13.67 6.05 -5.38
N SER A 147 14.92 6.33 -5.72
CA SER A 147 16.09 5.42 -5.78
C SER A 147 16.47 4.80 -4.45
#